data_AF-A0A803MJ21-F1
#
_entry.id   AF-A0A803MJ21-F1
#
_cell.length_a   1.000
_cell.length_b   1.000
_cell.length_c   1.000
_cell.angle_alpha   90.00
_cell.angle_beta   90.00
_cell.angle_gamma   90.00
#
_symmetry.space_group_name_H-M   'P 1'
#
loop_
_entity.id
_entity.type
_entity.pdbx_description
1 polymer ?
#
loop_
_entity_poly.entity_id
_entity_poly.type
_entity_poly.pdbx_seq_one_letter_code
_entity_poly.pdbx_strand_id
1 'polypeptide(L)'
;MNRLLREPSSSKGYNTKRLKSLESASQHGMERMQTVPAAKRAKISKPKQPVTKNLIMAPQRKFLDELDTSSKSYKVKVNIAEKGRKQESEKKILYQYIILQDDKKNRMKVTLFSDQIDAYKDVILFRGNYDIANALIRPLDA
;
A
#
# COMPACT_ATOMS: atom_id res chain seq x y z
N MET A 1 -40.50 6.32 58.72
CA MET A 1 -40.41 5.08 57.92
C MET A 1 -39.00 5.10 57.31
N ASN A 2 -38.00 4.34 57.79
CA ASN A 2 -37.77 2.89 57.56
C ASN A 2 -37.93 2.51 56.07
N ARG A 3 -36.94 1.93 55.35
CA ARG A 3 -35.54 1.49 55.65
C ARG A 3 -34.71 1.44 54.34
N LEU A 4 -33.36 1.40 54.50
CA LEU A 4 -32.24 0.83 53.69
C LEU A 4 -32.55 0.22 52.29
N LEU A 5 -31.66 0.23 51.28
CA LEU A 5 -30.17 0.08 51.20
C LEU A 5 -29.56 1.11 50.19
N ARG A 6 -28.28 1.54 50.11
CA ARG A 6 -26.96 1.23 50.74
C ARG A 6 -26.42 -0.18 50.43
N GLU A 7 -25.41 -0.45 49.59
CA GLU A 7 -24.15 0.23 49.17
C GLU A 7 -23.48 -0.64 48.03
N PRO A 8 -22.17 -0.61 47.66
CA PRO A 8 -21.12 0.42 47.66
C PRO A 8 -20.31 0.52 46.32
N SER A 9 -19.29 1.38 46.32
CA SER A 9 -18.21 1.50 45.33
C SER A 9 -17.18 0.34 45.34
N SER A 10 -16.56 0.06 44.19
CA SER A 10 -15.16 -0.44 44.07
C SER A 10 -14.62 -0.04 42.69
N SER A 11 -13.50 0.67 42.48
CA SER A 11 -12.17 0.69 43.13
C SER A 11 -11.24 -0.46 42.73
N LYS A 12 -10.00 -0.09 42.36
CA LYS A 12 -8.83 -0.91 41.96
C LYS A 12 -8.96 -1.66 40.60
N GLY A 13 -7.91 -1.79 39.79
CA GLY A 13 -6.55 -1.27 39.94
C GLY A 13 -5.63 -1.67 38.77
N TYR A 14 -4.43 -1.08 38.73
CA TYR A 14 -3.39 -1.31 37.72
C TYR A 14 -3.00 -2.78 37.57
N ASN A 15 -2.66 -3.21 36.35
CA ASN A 15 -1.89 -4.44 36.12
C ASN A 15 -0.59 -4.16 35.35
N THR A 16 0.36 -3.52 36.04
CA THR A 16 1.75 -3.47 35.59
C THR A 16 2.47 -4.77 35.98
N LYS A 17 2.52 -5.76 35.08
CA LYS A 17 3.39 -6.94 35.28
C LYS A 17 4.85 -6.58 35.04
N ARG A 18 5.45 -5.91 36.02
CA ARG A 18 6.92 -5.89 36.23
C ARG A 18 7.34 -7.32 36.59
N LEU A 19 7.93 -8.05 35.67
CA LEU A 19 8.78 -9.19 36.03
C LEU A 19 10.16 -8.63 36.37
N LYS A 20 10.51 -8.69 37.66
CA LYS A 20 11.84 -8.35 38.15
C LYS A 20 12.78 -9.55 37.94
N SER A 21 14.01 -9.22 37.54
CA SER A 21 15.28 -9.79 38.00
C SER A 21 15.31 -11.23 38.52
N LEU A 22 16.13 -12.06 37.88
CA LEU A 22 17.03 -12.92 38.63
C LEU A 22 18.46 -12.72 38.11
N GLU A 23 19.26 -12.01 38.89
CA GLU A 23 20.72 -12.01 38.79
C GLU A 23 21.21 -12.63 40.09
N SER A 24 21.92 -13.75 40.00
CA SER A 24 22.71 -14.35 41.08
C SER A 24 23.77 -15.26 40.45
N ALA A 25 25.02 -15.01 40.81
CA ALA A 25 26.17 -15.70 40.26
C ALA A 25 26.36 -17.10 40.87
N SER A 26 27.17 -17.93 40.20
CA SER A 26 28.19 -18.69 40.93
C SER A 26 29.40 -18.97 40.03
N GLN A 27 30.59 -18.68 40.54
CA GLN A 27 31.86 -19.08 39.95
C GLN A 27 32.31 -20.44 40.48
N HIS A 28 33.30 -21.03 39.81
CA HIS A 28 34.30 -21.96 40.36
C HIS A 28 33.88 -23.41 40.68
N GLY A 29 34.49 -24.34 39.94
CA GLY A 29 34.55 -25.78 40.19
C GLY A 29 35.51 -26.40 39.16
N MET A 30 36.57 -27.09 39.61
CA MET A 30 37.76 -27.36 38.79
C MET A 30 37.77 -28.71 38.07
N GLU A 31 38.59 -28.77 37.00
CA GLU A 31 39.32 -29.93 36.47
C GLU A 31 38.57 -31.18 35.95
N ARG A 32 38.79 -31.48 34.66
CA ARG A 32 39.77 -32.53 34.28
C ARG A 32 40.17 -32.45 32.80
N MET A 33 41.38 -32.95 32.51
CA MET A 33 42.08 -32.79 31.23
C MET A 33 41.59 -33.78 30.15
N GLN A 34 41.58 -33.34 28.89
CA GLN A 34 42.18 -34.13 27.79
C GLN A 34 42.55 -33.27 26.58
N THR A 35 43.80 -33.39 26.13
CA THR A 35 44.34 -32.75 24.92
C THR A 35 44.52 -33.76 23.80
N VAL A 36 44.07 -33.43 22.59
CA VAL A 36 44.59 -33.99 21.32
C VAL A 36 44.68 -32.91 20.24
N PRO A 37 45.68 -32.93 19.34
CA PRO A 37 46.06 -31.76 18.54
C PRO A 37 45.46 -31.70 17.11
N ALA A 38 45.34 -30.46 16.63
CA ALA A 38 45.50 -29.98 15.25
C ALA A 38 45.00 -30.82 14.04
N ALA A 39 43.92 -30.32 13.42
CA ALA A 39 43.73 -30.44 11.97
C ALA A 39 43.06 -29.18 11.38
N LYS A 40 43.76 -28.45 10.50
CA LYS A 40 43.16 -27.38 9.69
C LYS A 40 42.36 -28.00 8.54
N ARG A 41 41.06 -27.73 8.39
CA ARG A 41 40.44 -27.74 7.04
C ARG A 41 39.11 -26.99 6.90
N ALA A 42 38.97 -26.37 5.73
CA ALA A 42 37.76 -25.94 5.03
C ALA A 42 36.79 -24.98 5.76
N LYS A 43 36.88 -23.68 5.40
CA LYS A 43 35.71 -22.80 5.37
C LYS A 43 34.69 -23.37 4.37
N ILE A 44 33.63 -24.02 4.83
CA ILE A 44 32.49 -24.35 3.98
C ILE A 44 31.50 -23.18 4.06
N SER A 45 31.66 -22.22 3.14
CA SER A 45 30.63 -21.22 2.90
C SER A 45 29.37 -21.95 2.42
N LYS A 46 28.33 -22.01 3.25
CA LYS A 46 27.00 -22.41 2.78
C LYS A 46 26.59 -21.40 1.71
N PRO A 47 26.39 -21.79 0.44
CA PRO A 47 25.71 -20.90 -0.49
C PRO A 47 24.31 -20.68 0.09
N LYS A 48 24.00 -19.43 0.47
CA LYS A 48 22.61 -19.05 0.71
C LYS A 48 21.89 -19.32 -0.59
N GLN A 49 20.93 -20.25 -0.59
CA GLN A 49 20.06 -20.47 -1.73
C GLN A 49 19.52 -19.10 -2.17
N PRO A 50 19.50 -18.79 -3.48
CA PRO A 50 18.79 -17.62 -3.94
C PRO A 50 17.33 -17.83 -3.55
N VAL A 51 16.87 -17.11 -2.53
CA VAL A 51 15.45 -17.05 -2.21
C VAL A 51 14.81 -16.46 -3.45
N THR A 52 14.17 -17.32 -4.25
CA THR A 52 13.29 -16.89 -5.32
C THR A 52 12.22 -16.07 -4.66
N LYS A 53 12.43 -14.75 -4.68
CA LYS A 53 11.35 -13.80 -4.48
C LYS A 53 10.42 -14.07 -5.64
N ASN A 54 9.40 -14.90 -5.40
CA ASN A 54 8.20 -14.88 -6.20
C ASN A 54 7.72 -13.44 -6.09
N LEU A 55 8.08 -12.60 -7.07
CA LEU A 55 7.52 -11.28 -7.20
C LEU A 55 6.03 -11.54 -7.36
N ILE A 56 5.30 -11.30 -6.27
CA ILE A 56 3.87 -11.05 -6.34
C ILE A 56 3.77 -9.94 -7.39
N MET A 57 3.26 -10.27 -8.57
CA MET A 57 3.19 -9.36 -9.71
C MET A 57 2.10 -8.34 -9.40
N ALA A 58 2.41 -7.42 -8.47
CA ALA A 58 1.63 -6.23 -8.25
C ALA A 58 1.48 -5.54 -9.61
N PRO A 59 0.27 -5.12 -10.01
CA PRO A 59 0.05 -4.49 -11.30
C PRO A 59 1.01 -3.31 -11.41
N GLN A 60 1.95 -3.43 -12.35
CA GLN A 60 3.09 -2.53 -12.46
C GLN A 60 2.52 -1.12 -12.68
N ARG A 61 2.79 -0.21 -11.75
CA ARG A 61 2.36 1.18 -11.89
C ARG A 61 3.11 1.76 -13.09
N LYS A 62 2.35 2.13 -14.11
CA LYS A 62 2.84 2.72 -15.35
C LYS A 62 2.65 4.23 -15.34
N PHE A 63 3.39 4.90 -16.21
CA PHE A 63 3.19 6.28 -16.59
C PHE A 63 2.16 6.36 -17.74
N LEU A 64 1.58 7.54 -17.98
CA LEU A 64 0.56 7.72 -19.05
C LEU A 64 1.08 7.42 -20.46
N ASP A 65 2.37 7.65 -20.70
CA ASP A 65 3.08 7.38 -21.97
C ASP A 65 3.30 5.87 -22.22
N GLU A 66 3.33 5.05 -21.16
CA GLU A 66 3.53 3.59 -21.25
C GLU A 66 2.20 2.81 -21.38
N LEU A 67 1.10 3.53 -21.57
CA LEU A 67 -0.24 2.97 -21.78
C LEU A 67 -0.41 2.53 -23.23
N ASP A 68 -0.64 1.23 -23.40
CA ASP A 68 -0.92 0.61 -24.68
C ASP A 68 -2.41 0.23 -24.75
N THR A 69 -3.01 0.36 -25.94
CA THR A 69 -4.44 0.06 -26.20
C THR A 69 -4.76 -1.42 -26.10
N SER A 70 -3.77 -2.30 -26.25
CA SER A 70 -3.90 -3.76 -26.09
C SER A 70 -3.93 -4.19 -24.62
N SER A 71 -3.41 -3.36 -23.72
CA SER A 71 -3.22 -3.63 -22.30
C SER A 71 -4.53 -3.48 -21.50
N LYS A 72 -5.33 -4.55 -21.44
CA LYS A 72 -6.61 -4.59 -20.70
C LYS A 72 -6.51 -4.33 -19.19
N SER A 73 -5.33 -4.54 -18.60
CA SER A 73 -5.07 -4.39 -17.17
C SER A 73 -3.89 -3.45 -16.94
N TYR A 74 -4.14 -2.30 -16.31
CA TYR A 74 -3.11 -1.33 -15.96
C TYR A 74 -3.50 -0.53 -14.72
N LYS A 75 -2.51 0.14 -14.10
CA LYS A 75 -2.76 1.15 -13.06
C LYS A 75 -1.78 2.32 -13.24
N VAL A 76 -2.30 3.54 -13.29
CA VAL A 76 -1.53 4.79 -13.38
C VAL A 76 -1.90 5.71 -12.23
N LYS A 77 -0.92 6.43 -11.68
CA LYS A 77 -1.17 7.49 -10.69
C LYS A 77 -1.23 8.82 -11.43
N VAL A 78 -2.31 9.57 -11.26
CA VAL A 78 -2.53 10.84 -11.95
C VAL A 78 -3.10 11.92 -11.03
N ASN A 79 -2.75 13.15 -11.36
CA ASN A 79 -3.35 14.39 -10.90
C ASN A 79 -4.44 14.86 -11.88
N ILE A 80 -5.51 15.48 -11.37
CA ILE A 80 -6.49 16.19 -12.20
C ILE A 80 -5.97 17.60 -12.48
N ALA A 81 -5.37 17.78 -13.66
CA ALA A 81 -4.81 19.07 -14.07
C ALA A 81 -5.87 20.06 -14.56
N GLU A 82 -6.96 19.57 -15.17
CA GLU A 82 -8.06 20.40 -15.67
C GLU A 82 -9.38 19.62 -15.70
N LYS A 83 -10.50 20.27 -15.37
CA LYS A 83 -11.87 19.72 -15.48
C LYS A 83 -12.66 20.60 -16.43
N GLY A 84 -12.98 20.09 -17.62
CA GLY A 84 -13.74 20.79 -18.65
C GLY A 84 -15.22 20.95 -18.27
N ARG A 85 -15.98 21.69 -19.09
CA ARG A 85 -17.43 21.80 -18.93
C ARG A 85 -18.12 20.52 -19.42
N LYS A 86 -19.34 20.26 -18.93
CA LYS A 86 -20.21 19.24 -19.53
C LYS A 86 -20.65 19.73 -20.91
N GLN A 87 -20.60 18.88 -21.92
CA GLN A 87 -21.01 19.15 -23.30
C GLN A 87 -21.95 18.05 -23.77
N GLU A 88 -22.86 18.39 -24.68
CA GLU A 88 -23.72 17.40 -25.34
C GLU A 88 -23.12 17.04 -26.71
N SER A 89 -23.15 15.77 -27.07
CA SER A 89 -22.78 15.27 -28.40
C SER A 89 -23.98 15.39 -29.33
N GLU A 90 -23.74 15.42 -30.65
CA GLU A 90 -24.77 15.34 -31.70
C GLU A 90 -25.78 14.19 -31.48
N LYS A 91 -25.34 13.12 -30.81
CA LYS A 91 -26.17 11.96 -30.43
C LYS A 91 -26.96 12.14 -29.12
N LYS A 92 -27.08 13.36 -28.58
CA LYS A 92 -27.67 13.69 -27.27
C LYS A 92 -27.05 12.95 -26.08
N ILE A 93 -25.74 12.65 -26.19
CA ILE A 93 -24.96 12.03 -25.11
C ILE A 93 -24.20 13.13 -24.38
N LEU A 94 -24.42 13.26 -23.07
CA LEU A 94 -23.67 14.17 -22.22
C LEU A 94 -22.27 13.59 -21.98
N TYR A 95 -21.23 14.38 -22.22
CA TYR A 95 -19.85 14.03 -21.92
C TYR A 95 -19.12 15.19 -21.22
N GLN A 96 -18.05 14.88 -20.49
CA GLN A 96 -17.16 15.88 -19.89
C GLN A 96 -15.71 15.47 -20.11
N TYR A 97 -14.91 16.39 -20.64
CA TYR A 97 -13.47 16.19 -20.76
C TYR A 97 -12.75 16.53 -19.44
N ILE A 98 -11.76 15.73 -19.10
CA ILE A 98 -10.85 15.94 -17.96
C ILE A 98 -9.43 15.72 -18.46
N ILE A 99 -8.52 16.63 -18.11
CA ILE A 99 -7.09 16.45 -18.40
C ILE A 99 -6.43 15.85 -17.17
N LEU A 100 -5.97 14.61 -17.33
CA LEU A 100 -5.10 13.94 -16.38
C LEU A 100 -3.66 14.39 -16.62
N GLN A 101 -2.89 14.50 -15.55
CA GLN A 101 -1.45 14.71 -15.62
C GLN A 101 -0.73 13.75 -14.69
N ASP A 102 0.35 13.15 -15.17
CA ASP A 102 1.21 12.23 -14.43
C ASP A 102 2.43 12.96 -13.82
N ASP A 103 3.18 12.27 -12.96
CA ASP A 103 4.41 12.76 -12.30
C ASP A 103 5.49 13.19 -13.32
N LYS A 104 5.64 12.44 -14.42
CA LYS A 104 6.49 12.84 -15.57
C LYS A 104 5.95 14.03 -16.37
N LYS A 105 4.86 14.67 -15.93
CA LYS A 105 4.11 15.74 -16.63
C LYS A 105 3.47 15.31 -17.96
N ASN A 106 3.41 14.02 -18.25
CA ASN A 106 2.60 13.49 -19.35
C ASN A 106 1.13 13.89 -19.13
N ARG A 107 0.43 14.34 -20.18
CA ARG A 107 -0.98 14.77 -20.11
C ARG A 107 -1.83 13.88 -20.98
N MET A 108 -2.96 13.40 -20.46
CA MET A 108 -3.93 12.58 -21.21
C MET A 108 -5.34 13.15 -21.07
N LYS A 109 -6.05 13.28 -22.19
CA LYS A 109 -7.45 13.71 -22.22
C LYS A 109 -8.36 12.50 -22.00
N VAL A 110 -9.14 12.51 -20.93
CA VAL A 110 -10.15 11.50 -20.63
C VAL A 110 -11.54 12.08 -20.84
N THR A 111 -12.46 11.23 -21.28
CA THR A 111 -13.87 11.58 -21.51
C THR A 111 -14.73 10.77 -20.54
N LEU A 112 -15.43 11.45 -19.63
CA LEU A 112 -16.51 10.84 -18.85
C LEU A 112 -17.82 10.99 -19.61
N PHE A 113 -18.67 9.96 -19.58
CA PHE A 113 -20.02 9.97 -20.18
C PHE A 113 -21.08 10.04 -19.08
N SER A 114 -22.27 10.58 -19.41
CA SER A 114 -23.44 10.82 -18.52
C SER A 114 -23.36 10.23 -17.11
N ASP A 115 -23.50 8.91 -16.98
CA ASP A 115 -23.49 8.15 -15.72
C ASP A 115 -22.20 8.35 -14.90
N GLN A 116 -21.04 8.23 -15.56
CA GLN A 116 -19.72 8.45 -14.94
C GLN A 116 -19.52 9.90 -14.49
N ILE A 117 -20.13 10.88 -15.17
CA ILE A 117 -20.03 12.29 -14.77
C ILE A 117 -20.73 12.51 -13.42
N ASP A 118 -21.83 11.80 -13.17
CA ASP A 118 -22.57 11.89 -11.91
C ASP A 118 -21.88 11.06 -10.82
N ALA A 119 -21.60 9.78 -11.10
CA ALA A 119 -20.94 8.85 -10.17
C ALA A 119 -19.57 9.36 -9.66
N TYR A 120 -18.82 10.09 -10.49
CA TYR A 120 -17.52 10.66 -10.12
C TYR A 120 -17.53 12.17 -9.86
N LYS A 121 -18.71 12.81 -9.83
CA LYS A 121 -18.86 14.27 -9.67
C LYS A 121 -18.10 14.80 -8.45
N ASP A 122 -18.34 14.16 -7.30
CA ASP A 122 -17.82 14.52 -5.98
C ASP A 122 -16.54 13.73 -5.62
N VAL A 123 -16.25 12.65 -6.35
CA VAL A 123 -15.01 11.86 -6.20
C VAL A 123 -13.83 12.53 -6.91
N ILE A 124 -14.03 13.00 -8.15
CA ILE A 124 -12.98 13.60 -9.00
C ILE A 124 -12.96 15.12 -8.80
N LEU A 125 -12.12 15.54 -7.86
CA LEU A 125 -11.88 16.92 -7.47
C LEU A 125 -10.72 17.51 -8.29
N PHE A 126 -10.81 18.81 -8.59
CA PHE A 126 -9.73 19.55 -9.25
C PHE A 126 -8.44 19.49 -8.40
N ARG A 127 -7.29 19.27 -9.04
CA ARG A 127 -5.99 19.03 -8.41
C ARG A 127 -5.89 17.80 -7.48
N GLY A 128 -6.95 16.98 -7.35
CA GLY A 128 -6.89 15.72 -6.63
C GLY A 128 -5.91 14.72 -7.27
N ASN A 129 -5.49 13.72 -6.49
CA ASN A 129 -4.57 12.66 -6.90
C ASN A 129 -5.29 11.31 -6.84
N TYR A 130 -5.20 10.51 -7.90
CA TYR A 130 -5.99 9.29 -8.08
C TYR A 130 -5.14 8.18 -8.71
N ASP A 131 -5.32 6.93 -8.28
CA ASP A 131 -4.90 5.74 -9.03
C ASP A 131 -6.04 5.34 -9.98
N ILE A 132 -5.85 5.52 -11.30
CA ILE A 132 -6.80 5.07 -12.33
C ILE A 132 -6.34 3.71 -12.86
N ALA A 133 -7.27 2.77 -12.98
CA ALA A 133 -6.99 1.41 -13.43
C ALA A 133 -8.05 0.90 -14.42
N ASN A 134 -7.61 0.08 -15.38
CA ASN A 134 -8.47 -0.70 -16.28
C ASN A 134 -9.54 0.13 -17.04
N ALA A 135 -9.29 1.42 -17.30
CA ALA A 135 -10.20 2.24 -18.09
C ALA A 135 -9.96 2.03 -19.59
N LEU A 136 -10.96 2.36 -20.43
CA LEU A 136 -10.86 2.16 -21.87
C LEU A 136 -10.00 3.26 -22.52
N ILE A 137 -8.82 2.87 -23.02
CA ILE A 137 -7.93 3.73 -23.79
C ILE A 137 -8.37 3.69 -25.25
N ARG A 138 -8.48 4.86 -25.89
CA ARG A 138 -8.59 4.98 -27.36
C ARG A 138 -7.46 5.86 -27.87
N PRO A 139 -6.85 5.54 -29.02
CA PRO A 139 -5.96 6.48 -29.69
C PRO A 139 -6.79 7.70 -30.10
N LEU A 140 -6.17 8.88 -30.04
CA LEU A 140 -6.70 10.06 -30.69
C LEU A 140 -6.21 9.98 -32.14
N ASP A 141 -7.11 9.67 -33.06
CA ASP A 141 -6.85 9.79 -34.50
C ASP A 141 -6.55 11.27 -34.81
N ALA A 142 -5.52 11.52 -35.63
CA ALA A 142 -4.87 12.83 -35.78
C ALA A 142 -5.33 13.59 -37.03
#